data_AF-A0A8T5KSW4-F1
#
_entry.id   AF-A0A8T5KSW4-F1
#
_cell.length_a   1.000
_cell.length_b   1.000
_cell.length_c   1.000
_cell.angle_alpha   90.00
_cell.angle_beta   90.00
_cell.angle_gamma   90.00
#
_symmetry.space_group_name_H-M   'P 1'
#
loop_
_entity.id
_entity.type
_entity.pdbx_description
1 polymer ?
#
loop_
_entity_poly.entity_id
_entity_poly.type
_entity_poly.pdbx_seq_one_letter_code
_entity_poly.pdbx_strand_id
1 'polypeptide(L)'
;MTETDIATQAADTVGVNEATVIAIIGIILAGILVRFLTMAFAPSLLKKIIRSKNLQDKTVKNSDKALGSAVGALVSYLLAIQLVNAVEEGSTTYVMPDILITIMPNIFQFIIALALVIWAFRLVNVIQDVVLILDSDGVADSSDKTLISALESVMRFVIVFIGSVFIADAIGLN
;
A
#
# COMPACT_ATOMS: atom_id res chain seq x y z
N MET A 1 -25.83 -22.36 19.46
CA MET A 1 -25.39 -21.10 18.82
C MET A 1 -24.03 -21.38 18.23
N THR A 2 -23.98 -21.77 16.96
CA THR A 2 -22.75 -22.00 16.22
C THR A 2 -22.29 -20.69 15.55
N GLU A 3 -21.01 -20.54 15.22
CA GLU A 3 -20.48 -19.32 14.55
C GLU A 3 -21.25 -18.96 13.27
N THR A 4 -21.83 -19.96 12.60
CA THR A 4 -22.73 -19.79 11.45
C THR A 4 -23.97 -18.96 11.80
N ASP A 5 -24.58 -19.13 12.98
CA ASP A 5 -25.76 -18.36 13.39
C ASP A 5 -25.45 -16.87 13.55
N ILE A 6 -24.24 -16.53 14.03
CA ILE A 6 -23.83 -15.13 14.23
C ILE A 6 -23.55 -14.45 12.89
N ALA A 7 -22.89 -15.17 11.96
CA ALA A 7 -22.64 -14.67 10.62
C ALA A 7 -23.94 -14.45 9.83
N THR A 8 -24.89 -15.39 9.89
CA THR A 8 -26.19 -15.28 9.21
C THR A 8 -27.04 -14.15 9.81
N GLN A 9 -27.05 -13.98 11.14
CA GLN A 9 -27.84 -12.93 11.79
C GLN A 9 -27.24 -11.53 11.57
N ALA A 10 -25.92 -11.41 11.48
CA ALA A 10 -25.25 -10.16 11.10
C ALA A 10 -25.44 -9.82 9.60
N ALA A 11 -25.40 -10.83 8.72
CA ALA A 11 -25.66 -10.72 7.29
C ALA A 11 -27.08 -10.17 6.99
N ASP A 12 -28.10 -10.76 7.61
CA ASP A 12 -29.50 -10.36 7.42
C ASP A 12 -29.83 -8.98 8.01
N THR A 13 -29.09 -8.53 9.04
CA THR A 13 -29.29 -7.21 9.67
C THR A 13 -28.60 -6.08 8.90
N VAL A 14 -27.57 -6.39 8.11
CA VAL A 14 -26.75 -5.39 7.38
C VAL A 14 -27.02 -5.41 5.86
N GLY A 15 -27.84 -6.34 5.37
CA GLY A 15 -28.19 -6.45 3.94
C GLY A 15 -27.07 -7.05 3.09
N VAL A 16 -26.23 -7.89 3.69
CA VAL A 16 -25.09 -8.55 3.02
C VAL A 16 -25.34 -10.05 3.05
N ASN A 17 -25.13 -10.77 1.95
CA ASN A 17 -25.27 -12.24 1.97
C ASN A 17 -23.96 -12.96 2.38
N GLU A 18 -24.07 -14.26 2.71
CA GLU A 18 -22.92 -15.08 3.15
C GLU A 18 -21.78 -15.10 2.13
N ALA A 19 -22.10 -15.22 0.84
CA ALA A 19 -21.12 -15.24 -0.23
C ALA A 19 -20.31 -13.95 -0.33
N THR A 20 -20.95 -12.78 -0.16
CA THR A 20 -20.25 -11.50 -0.09
C THR A 20 -19.34 -11.42 1.13
N VAL A 21 -19.77 -11.90 2.30
CA VAL A 21 -18.92 -11.92 3.50
C VAL A 21 -17.67 -12.76 3.26
N ILE A 22 -17.83 -13.94 2.68
CA ILE A 22 -16.71 -14.83 2.31
C ILE A 22 -15.78 -14.14 1.31
N ALA A 23 -16.32 -13.46 0.29
CA ALA A 23 -15.54 -12.72 -0.68
C ALA A 23 -14.70 -11.61 -0.01
N ILE A 24 -15.30 -10.80 0.87
CA ILE A 24 -14.60 -9.74 1.60
C ILE A 24 -13.46 -10.31 2.46
N ILE A 25 -13.71 -11.41 3.18
CA ILE A 25 -12.67 -12.10 3.96
C ILE A 25 -11.56 -12.58 3.03
N GLY A 26 -11.90 -13.18 1.88
CA GLY A 26 -10.95 -13.61 0.86
C GLY A 26 -10.08 -12.46 0.33
N ILE A 27 -10.67 -11.29 0.10
CA ILE A 27 -9.98 -10.08 -0.36
C ILE A 27 -8.96 -9.60 0.68
N ILE A 28 -9.32 -9.60 1.97
CA ILE A 28 -8.42 -9.22 3.06
C ILE A 28 -7.28 -10.23 3.18
N LEU A 29 -7.59 -11.52 3.15
CA LEU A 29 -6.58 -12.58 3.22
C LEU A 29 -5.61 -12.53 2.02
N ALA A 30 -6.12 -12.29 0.82
CA ALA A 30 -5.31 -12.12 -0.39
C ALA A 30 -4.35 -10.94 -0.24
N GLY A 31 -4.83 -9.79 0.26
CA GLY A 31 -3.98 -8.62 0.52
C GLY A 31 -2.89 -8.90 1.55
N ILE A 32 -3.22 -9.61 2.63
CA ILE A 32 -2.26 -10.02 3.66
C ILE A 32 -1.21 -10.97 3.07
N LEU A 33 -1.62 -11.95 2.28
CA LEU A 33 -0.72 -12.89 1.62
C LEU A 33 0.24 -12.16 0.68
N VAL A 34 -0.28 -11.29 -0.17
CA VAL A 34 0.52 -10.46 -1.09
C VAL A 34 1.50 -9.59 -0.32
N ARG A 35 1.07 -8.97 0.77
CA ARG A 35 1.95 -8.19 1.64
C ARG A 35 3.14 -9.01 2.13
N PHE A 36 2.93 -10.25 2.58
CA PHE A 36 4.02 -11.13 2.99
C PHE A 36 4.95 -11.48 1.83
N LEU A 37 4.40 -11.81 0.66
CA LEU A 37 5.17 -12.08 -0.54
C LEU A 37 6.03 -10.87 -0.91
N THR A 38 5.45 -9.67 -0.99
CA THR A 38 6.18 -8.45 -1.32
C THR A 38 7.31 -8.18 -0.33
N MET A 39 7.11 -8.37 0.98
CA MET A 39 8.17 -8.22 1.98
C MET A 39 9.29 -9.27 1.83
N ALA A 40 8.97 -10.47 1.35
CA ALA A 40 9.96 -11.52 1.10
C ALA A 40 10.76 -11.26 -0.20
N PHE A 41 10.10 -10.74 -1.24
CA PHE A 41 10.72 -10.49 -2.55
C PHE A 41 11.46 -9.16 -2.64
N ALA A 42 11.01 -8.09 -1.97
CA ALA A 42 11.64 -6.77 -2.00
C ALA A 42 13.15 -6.80 -1.68
N PRO A 43 13.63 -7.45 -0.59
CA PRO A 43 15.06 -7.53 -0.32
C PRO A 43 15.80 -8.41 -1.34
N SER A 44 15.13 -9.37 -1.97
CA SER A 44 15.73 -10.29 -2.96
C SER A 44 15.98 -9.60 -4.32
N LEU A 45 15.08 -8.71 -4.75
CA LEU A 45 15.28 -7.90 -5.97
C LEU A 45 16.39 -6.86 -5.79
N LEU A 46 16.45 -6.23 -4.61
CA LEU A 46 17.48 -5.24 -4.29
C LEU A 46 18.87 -5.86 -4.11
N LYS A 47 18.96 -7.11 -3.59
CA LYS A 47 20.22 -7.87 -3.54
C LYS A 47 20.84 -8.13 -4.91
N LYS A 48 20.05 -8.17 -5.99
CA LYS A 48 20.57 -8.40 -7.35
C LYS A 48 21.25 -7.15 -7.94
N ILE A 49 20.96 -5.97 -7.41
CA ILE A 49 21.49 -4.69 -7.86
C ILE A 49 22.63 -4.20 -6.93
N ILE A 50 22.62 -4.56 -5.64
CA ILE A 50 23.57 -4.03 -4.63
C ILE A 50 24.64 -5.07 -4.24
N ARG A 51 25.89 -4.84 -4.69
CA ARG A 51 27.06 -5.69 -4.42
C ARG A 51 27.80 -5.36 -3.09
N SER A 52 27.41 -4.29 -2.39
CA SER A 52 28.03 -3.83 -1.13
C SER A 52 27.19 -4.19 0.10
N LYS A 53 27.78 -4.96 1.03
CA LYS A 53 27.12 -5.49 2.25
C LYS A 53 26.81 -4.43 3.32
N ASN A 54 27.43 -3.24 3.25
CA ASN A 54 27.30 -2.22 4.31
C ASN A 54 26.04 -1.34 4.19
N LEU A 55 25.39 -1.28 3.02
CA LEU A 55 24.13 -0.55 2.81
C LEU A 55 22.87 -1.42 2.99
N GLN A 56 23.03 -2.74 3.20
CA GLN A 56 21.90 -3.68 3.23
C GLN A 56 21.04 -3.60 4.49
N ASP A 57 21.59 -3.19 5.64
CA ASP A 57 21.01 -3.59 6.93
C ASP A 57 20.12 -2.55 7.62
N LYS A 58 20.31 -1.24 7.36
CA LYS A 58 19.57 -0.19 8.11
C LYS A 58 18.41 0.46 7.34
N THR A 59 18.49 0.62 6.01
CA THR A 59 17.53 1.45 5.28
C THR A 59 16.51 0.65 4.45
N VAL A 60 16.90 -0.47 3.84
CA VAL A 60 16.02 -1.28 2.97
C VAL A 60 14.96 -2.06 3.76
N LYS A 61 15.39 -2.73 4.84
CA LYS A 61 14.54 -3.62 5.65
C LYS A 61 13.31 -2.94 6.26
N ASN A 62 13.38 -1.63 6.52
CA ASN A 62 12.25 -0.87 7.03
C ASN A 62 11.32 -0.37 5.91
N SER A 63 11.83 -0.09 4.71
CA SER A 63 10.99 0.37 3.59
C SER A 63 10.08 -0.74 3.06
N ASP A 64 10.57 -1.98 3.04
CA ASP A 64 9.86 -3.17 2.53
C ASP A 64 8.50 -3.40 3.20
N LYS A 65 8.36 -3.02 4.48
CA LYS A 65 7.11 -3.17 5.24
C LYS A 65 6.02 -2.20 4.77
N ALA A 66 6.39 -0.97 4.41
CA ALA A 66 5.45 0.02 3.90
C ALA A 66 5.06 -0.33 2.45
N LEU A 67 6.03 -0.77 1.64
CA LEU A 67 5.79 -1.26 0.29
C LEU A 67 4.85 -2.47 0.28
N GLY A 68 5.10 -3.47 1.12
CA GLY A 68 4.24 -4.64 1.22
C GLY A 68 2.81 -4.30 1.63
N SER A 69 2.62 -3.32 2.51
CA SER A 69 1.28 -2.83 2.85
C SER A 69 0.60 -2.13 1.67
N ALA A 70 1.32 -1.29 0.92
CA ALA A 70 0.79 -0.61 -0.25
C ALA A 70 0.36 -1.60 -1.36
N VAL A 71 1.22 -2.57 -1.67
CA VAL A 71 0.95 -3.59 -2.70
C VAL A 71 -0.18 -4.54 -2.26
N GLY A 72 -0.18 -4.96 -0.99
CA GLY A 72 -1.27 -5.77 -0.43
C GLY A 72 -2.62 -5.05 -0.49
N ALA A 73 -2.66 -3.79 -0.08
CA ALA A 73 -3.87 -2.96 -0.16
C ALA A 73 -4.31 -2.70 -1.61
N LEU A 74 -3.36 -2.55 -2.55
CA LEU A 74 -3.66 -2.43 -3.98
C LEU A 74 -4.36 -3.68 -4.53
N VAL A 75 -3.86 -4.87 -4.19
CA VAL A 75 -4.53 -6.11 -4.61
C VAL A 75 -5.92 -6.21 -3.97
N SER A 76 -6.05 -5.90 -2.69
CA SER A 76 -7.38 -5.89 -2.05
C SER A 76 -8.32 -4.88 -2.69
N TYR A 77 -7.85 -3.69 -3.06
CA TYR A 77 -8.62 -2.68 -3.77
C TYR A 77 -9.13 -3.17 -5.13
N LEU A 78 -8.25 -3.76 -5.94
CA LEU A 78 -8.63 -4.28 -7.25
C LEU A 78 -9.69 -5.38 -7.15
N LEU A 79 -9.55 -6.27 -6.17
CA LEU A 79 -10.55 -7.32 -5.92
C LEU A 79 -11.85 -6.74 -5.35
N ALA A 80 -11.77 -5.69 -4.52
CA ALA A 80 -12.95 -4.99 -4.01
C ALA A 80 -13.74 -4.31 -5.14
N ILE A 81 -13.06 -3.66 -6.10
CA ILE A 81 -13.71 -3.11 -7.30
C ILE A 81 -14.37 -4.23 -8.11
N GLN A 82 -13.70 -5.37 -8.30
CA GLN A 82 -14.31 -6.49 -9.03
C GLN A 82 -15.58 -7.01 -8.34
N LEU A 83 -15.56 -7.11 -7.01
CA LEU A 83 -16.74 -7.50 -6.23
C LEU A 83 -17.86 -6.45 -6.34
N VAL A 84 -17.52 -5.16 -6.25
CA VAL A 84 -18.45 -4.04 -6.45
C VAL A 84 -19.10 -4.10 -7.82
N ASN A 85 -18.30 -4.17 -8.88
CA ASN A 85 -18.81 -4.23 -10.25
C ASN A 85 -19.71 -5.45 -10.45
N ALA A 86 -19.35 -6.61 -9.88
CA ALA A 86 -20.18 -7.81 -9.98
C ALA A 86 -21.56 -7.61 -9.33
N VAL A 87 -21.64 -6.88 -8.20
CA VAL A 87 -22.92 -6.57 -7.55
C VAL A 87 -23.73 -5.56 -8.38
N GLU A 88 -23.09 -4.51 -8.89
CA GLU A 88 -23.74 -3.47 -9.71
C GLU A 88 -24.25 -4.02 -11.06
N GLU A 89 -23.56 -5.01 -11.63
CA GLU A 89 -23.97 -5.73 -12.84
C GLU A 89 -25.15 -6.70 -12.59
N GLY A 90 -25.63 -6.81 -11.34
CA GLY A 90 -26.81 -7.61 -11.00
C GLY A 90 -26.50 -9.08 -10.72
N SER A 91 -25.31 -9.39 -10.18
CA SER A 91 -24.97 -10.74 -9.72
C SER A 91 -26.03 -11.29 -8.75
N THR A 92 -26.47 -12.52 -8.99
CA THR A 92 -27.33 -13.27 -8.06
C THR A 92 -26.54 -13.88 -6.89
N THR A 93 -25.22 -13.91 -7.00
CA THR A 93 -24.31 -14.52 -6.03
C THR A 93 -23.90 -13.55 -4.93
N TYR A 94 -23.79 -12.25 -5.23
CA TYR A 94 -23.29 -11.24 -4.30
C TYR A 94 -24.36 -10.19 -4.03
N VAL A 95 -24.61 -9.92 -2.75
CA VAL A 95 -25.53 -8.87 -2.31
C VAL A 95 -24.82 -8.04 -1.23
N MET A 96 -24.84 -6.71 -1.39
CA MET A 96 -24.37 -5.76 -0.38
C MET A 96 -25.11 -4.43 -0.48
N PRO A 97 -25.18 -3.63 0.59
CA PRO A 97 -25.81 -2.32 0.56
C PRO A 97 -24.94 -1.27 -0.16
N ASP A 98 -25.57 -0.24 -0.71
CA ASP A 98 -24.92 0.87 -1.43
C ASP A 98 -23.82 1.57 -0.62
N ILE A 99 -23.99 1.63 0.69
CA ILE A 99 -23.00 2.18 1.62
C ILE A 99 -21.69 1.39 1.52
N LEU A 100 -21.77 0.06 1.45
CA LEU A 100 -20.60 -0.80 1.38
C LEU A 100 -19.94 -0.76 -0.01
N ILE A 101 -20.76 -0.61 -1.07
CA ILE A 101 -20.29 -0.38 -2.44
C ILE A 101 -19.39 0.85 -2.50
N THR A 102 -19.80 1.93 -1.82
CA THR A 102 -19.08 3.20 -1.83
C THR A 102 -17.85 3.17 -0.90
N ILE A 103 -18.03 2.69 0.34
CA ILE A 103 -16.99 2.81 1.37
C ILE A 103 -15.87 1.80 1.20
N MET A 104 -16.16 0.58 0.72
CA MET A 104 -15.16 -0.50 0.69
C MET A 104 -13.96 -0.17 -0.21
N PRO A 105 -14.13 0.25 -1.49
CA PRO A 105 -13.00 0.63 -2.33
C PRO A 105 -12.25 1.84 -1.76
N ASN A 106 -12.97 2.83 -1.24
CA ASN A 106 -12.40 4.06 -0.69
C ASN A 106 -11.50 3.81 0.52
N ILE A 107 -11.86 2.89 1.41
CA ILE A 107 -11.00 2.48 2.53
C ILE A 107 -9.69 1.90 2.01
N PHE A 108 -9.73 0.99 1.03
CA PHE A 108 -8.51 0.41 0.49
C PHE A 108 -7.68 1.45 -0.26
N GLN A 109 -8.30 2.34 -1.04
CA GLN A 109 -7.63 3.45 -1.70
C GLN A 109 -6.93 4.37 -0.69
N PHE A 110 -7.59 4.67 0.43
CA PHE A 110 -7.01 5.48 1.51
C PHE A 110 -5.79 4.80 2.13
N ILE A 111 -5.88 3.49 2.41
CA ILE A 111 -4.76 2.71 2.94
C ILE A 111 -3.59 2.70 1.95
N ILE A 112 -3.86 2.56 0.65
CA ILE A 112 -2.83 2.62 -0.41
C ILE A 112 -2.15 3.98 -0.39
N ALA A 113 -2.92 5.08 -0.42
CA ALA A 113 -2.38 6.43 -0.42
C ALA A 113 -1.48 6.68 0.79
N LEU A 114 -1.94 6.34 1.99
CA LEU A 114 -1.17 6.48 3.23
C LEU A 114 0.11 5.63 3.21
N ALA A 115 0.00 4.36 2.80
CA ALA A 115 1.13 3.44 2.75
C ALA A 115 2.19 3.89 1.73
N LEU A 116 1.76 4.41 0.57
CA LEU A 116 2.65 4.94 -0.46
C LEU A 116 3.35 6.22 0.00
N VAL A 117 2.65 7.13 0.68
CA VAL A 117 3.28 8.34 1.25
C VAL A 117 4.36 7.96 2.25
N ILE A 118 4.05 7.07 3.21
CA ILE A 118 5.02 6.60 4.20
C ILE A 118 6.21 5.91 3.52
N TRP A 119 5.94 5.08 2.51
CA TRP A 119 6.98 4.39 1.76
C TRP A 119 7.88 5.36 0.98
N ALA A 120 7.30 6.34 0.29
CA ALA A 120 8.04 7.35 -0.46
C ALA A 120 8.95 8.18 0.45
N PHE A 121 8.47 8.59 1.63
CA PHE A 121 9.32 9.27 2.62
C PHE A 121 10.52 8.43 3.07
N ARG A 122 10.35 7.11 3.18
CA ARG A 122 11.47 6.21 3.51
C ARG A 122 12.48 6.13 2.38
N LEU A 123 12.05 6.15 1.12
CA LEU A 123 12.94 6.18 -0.04
C LEU A 123 13.75 7.48 -0.13
N VAL A 124 13.21 8.61 0.31
CA VAL A 124 13.99 9.88 0.31
C VAL A 124 15.26 9.74 1.12
N ASN A 125 15.23 9.04 2.26
CA ASN A 125 16.42 8.83 3.10
C ASN A 125 17.49 7.95 2.42
N VAL A 126 17.15 7.24 1.33
CA VAL A 126 18.07 6.40 0.56
C VAL A 126 18.83 7.22 -0.48
N ILE A 127 18.41 8.46 -0.78
CA ILE A 127 19.02 9.30 -1.82
C ILE A 127 20.51 9.53 -1.53
N GLN A 128 20.85 9.89 -0.29
CA GLN A 128 22.24 10.07 0.12
C GLN A 128 23.08 8.79 -0.10
N ASP A 129 22.53 7.63 0.30
CA ASP A 129 23.20 6.33 0.15
C ASP A 129 23.47 6.01 -1.34
N VAL A 130 22.52 6.33 -2.23
CA VAL A 130 22.64 6.10 -3.68
C VAL A 130 23.67 7.04 -4.30
N VAL A 131 23.66 8.32 -3.95
CA VAL A 131 24.61 9.30 -4.50
C VAL A 131 26.04 8.94 -4.09
N LEU A 132 26.26 8.51 -2.84
CA LEU A 132 27.57 8.07 -2.35
C LEU A 132 28.11 6.81 -3.07
N ILE A 133 27.24 5.93 -3.57
CA ILE A 133 27.67 4.76 -4.36
C ILE A 133 28.08 5.17 -5.78
N LEU A 134 27.37 6.14 -6.35
CA LEU A 134 27.63 6.62 -7.72
C LEU A 134 28.84 7.54 -7.77
N ASP A 135 29.18 8.16 -6.64
CA ASP A 135 30.37 8.99 -6.52
C ASP A 135 31.66 8.16 -6.64
N SER A 136 32.65 8.73 -7.32
CA SER A 136 33.87 8.02 -7.74
C SER A 136 34.89 7.87 -6.62
N ASP A 137 34.84 8.75 -5.62
CA ASP A 137 35.76 8.75 -4.46
C ASP A 137 35.09 8.22 -3.17
N GLY A 138 33.78 7.98 -3.20
CA GLY A 138 33.00 7.50 -2.05
C GLY A 138 32.91 8.51 -0.90
N VAL A 139 33.22 9.80 -1.13
CA VAL A 139 33.25 10.84 -0.11
C VAL A 139 32.52 12.09 -0.61
N ALA A 140 31.25 12.23 -0.25
CA ALA A 140 30.51 13.46 -0.56
C ALA A 140 31.15 14.69 0.11
N ASP A 141 31.58 15.65 -0.70
CA ASP A 141 32.05 16.96 -0.24
C ASP A 141 30.88 17.76 0.35
N SER A 142 31.21 18.81 1.11
CA SER A 142 30.29 19.77 1.72
C SER A 142 29.31 20.39 0.72
N SER A 143 29.75 20.63 -0.52
CA SER A 143 28.90 21.11 -1.61
C SER A 143 27.85 20.06 -2.01
N ASP A 144 28.26 18.81 -2.20
CA ASP A 144 27.36 17.71 -2.60
C ASP A 144 26.34 17.39 -1.52
N LYS A 145 26.75 17.40 -0.25
CA LYS A 145 25.83 17.25 0.89
C LYS A 145 24.76 18.34 0.92
N THR A 146 25.12 19.57 0.56
CA THR A 146 24.17 20.68 0.49
C THR A 146 23.16 20.46 -0.64
N LEU A 147 23.61 20.02 -1.81
CA LEU A 147 22.74 19.72 -2.95
C LEU A 147 21.83 18.51 -2.67
N ILE A 148 22.35 17.45 -2.05
CA ILE A 148 21.57 16.27 -1.66
C ILE A 148 20.50 16.66 -0.63
N SER A 149 20.85 17.46 0.38
CA SER A 149 19.88 17.94 1.36
C SER A 149 18.78 18.80 0.72
N ALA A 150 19.13 19.63 -0.26
CA ALA A 150 18.16 20.43 -1.02
C ALA A 150 17.23 19.52 -1.83
N LEU A 151 17.79 18.51 -2.50
CA LEU A 151 17.04 17.51 -3.26
C LEU A 151 16.07 16.72 -2.37
N GLU A 152 16.54 16.25 -1.21
CA GLU A 152 15.68 15.56 -0.24
C GLU A 152 14.51 16.43 0.21
N SER A 153 14.76 17.72 0.48
CA SER A 153 13.72 18.67 0.87
C SER A 153 12.66 18.83 -0.23
N VAL A 154 13.07 18.99 -1.49
CA VAL A 154 12.15 19.10 -2.64
C VAL A 154 11.36 17.81 -2.81
N MET A 155 12.00 16.64 -2.70
CA MET A 155 11.32 15.35 -2.81
C MET A 155 10.27 15.17 -1.71
N ARG A 156 10.58 15.50 -0.45
CA ARG A 156 9.61 15.46 0.66
C ARG A 156 8.41 16.37 0.38
N PHE A 157 8.66 17.57 -0.13
CA PHE A 157 7.59 18.50 -0.49
C PHE A 157 6.67 17.92 -1.57
N VAL A 158 7.25 17.38 -2.66
CA VAL A 158 6.49 16.75 -3.74
C VAL A 158 5.67 15.55 -3.24
N ILE A 159 6.24 14.73 -2.35
CA ILE A 159 5.55 13.58 -1.74
C ILE A 159 4.34 14.04 -0.92
N VAL A 160 4.46 15.08 -0.11
CA VAL A 160 3.33 15.63 0.66
C VAL A 160 2.27 16.17 -0.30
N PHE A 161 2.66 16.94 -1.32
CA PHE A 161 1.73 17.54 -2.25
C PHE A 161 0.91 16.48 -3.01
N ILE A 162 1.60 15.55 -3.69
CA ILE A 162 0.96 14.46 -4.44
C ILE A 162 0.18 13.53 -3.50
N GLY A 163 0.78 13.18 -2.36
CA GLY A 163 0.15 12.34 -1.35
C GLY A 163 -1.15 12.92 -0.81
N SER A 164 -1.20 14.24 -0.59
CA SER A 164 -2.41 14.91 -0.12
C SER A 164 -3.54 14.84 -1.14
N VAL A 165 -3.23 14.96 -2.45
CA VAL A 165 -4.23 14.80 -3.52
C VAL A 165 -4.81 13.38 -3.52
N PHE A 166 -3.97 12.36 -3.44
CA PHE A 166 -4.45 10.97 -3.39
C PHE A 166 -5.25 10.66 -2.13
N ILE A 167 -4.86 11.24 -0.99
CA ILE A 167 -5.60 11.08 0.27
C ILE A 167 -6.96 11.77 0.17
N ALA A 168 -7.02 12.98 -0.41
CA ALA A 168 -8.26 13.73 -0.61
C ALA A 168 -9.24 12.99 -1.52
N ASP A 169 -8.76 12.47 -2.64
CA ASP A 169 -9.54 11.64 -3.57
C ASP A 169 -10.11 10.39 -2.87
N ALA A 170 -9.27 9.69 -2.08
CA ALA A 170 -9.70 8.49 -1.35
C ALA A 170 -10.80 8.74 -0.29
N ILE A 171 -10.92 9.96 0.23
CA ILE A 171 -11.99 10.34 1.18
C ILE A 171 -13.17 11.03 0.50
N GLY A 172 -13.17 11.15 -0.83
CA GLY A 172 -14.26 11.75 -1.62
C GLY A 172 -14.26 13.27 -1.64
N LEU A 173 -13.13 13.91 -1.37
CA LEU A 173 -12.95 15.36 -1.55
C LEU A 173 -12.46 15.61 -2.97
N ASN A 174 -13.41 15.73 -3.91
CA ASN A 174 -13.16 15.96 -5.34
C ASN A 174 -13.39 17.42 -5.73
#